data_AF-A0A3G6PIQ4-F1
#
_entry.id   AF-A0A3G6PIQ4-F1
#
_cell.length_a   1.000
_cell.length_b   1.000
_cell.length_c   1.000
_cell.angle_alpha   90.00
_cell.angle_beta   90.00
_cell.angle_gamma   90.00
#
_symmetry.space_group_name_H-M   'P 1'
#
loop_
_entity.id
_entity.type
_entity.pdbx_description
1 polymer ?
#
loop_
_entity_poly.entity_id
_entity_poly.type
_entity_poly.pdbx_seq_one_letter_code
_entity_poly.pdbx_strand_id
1 'polypeptide(L)'
;MGEKKLLLIILIILFNNSYAQQYISLDSLQRNYTVKEYTLSTKELYGVDKTIELYNVYVLPHKLVLFTVLPNLQGNDNWKKLDVQVSKEDIYTKKQLENWIYKKEPKNKDFGYGKIIKKVGKYYYASVANLIEIFNIENFPYPLISSYGTINIMEKKVSIKEMAMLYRDTYTKKNSKLIFPMDVRETDHIHYGDMNYLFRNYLSKEYKIGENNVYQFWTFDGWWVMDGYNSERGIDRFVYVPEKGIVGGSYDFYFAFCPKQMLNNKIHLPIPDDKLWDNIMNEKVMIAEGLN
;
A
#
# COMPACT_ATOMS: atom_id res chain seq x y z
N MET A 1 8.29 7.90 54.17
CA MET A 1 7.69 6.65 53.61
C MET A 1 6.63 6.91 52.52
N GLY A 2 6.52 8.14 51.96
CA GLY A 2 5.50 8.50 50.96
C GLY A 2 5.99 8.44 49.50
N GLU A 3 7.20 8.92 49.23
CA GLU A 3 7.71 9.06 47.84
C GLU A 3 7.97 7.71 47.14
N LYS A 4 8.53 6.72 47.86
CA LYS A 4 8.77 5.38 47.30
C LYS A 4 7.48 4.64 46.93
N LYS A 5 6.38 4.86 47.68
CA LYS A 5 5.06 4.30 47.35
C LYS A 5 4.43 5.00 46.13
N LEU A 6 4.60 6.31 46.03
CA LEU A 6 4.11 7.10 44.89
C LEU A 6 4.82 6.71 43.59
N LEU A 7 6.15 6.57 43.63
CA LEU A 7 6.95 6.08 42.49
C LEU A 7 6.54 4.68 42.05
N LEU A 8 6.27 3.78 42.99
CA LEU A 8 5.80 2.42 42.69
C LEU A 8 4.41 2.42 42.02
N ILE A 9 3.49 3.26 42.49
CA ILE A 9 2.15 3.40 41.89
C ILE A 9 2.25 3.98 40.47
N ILE A 10 3.09 5.00 40.26
CA ILE A 10 3.32 5.58 38.94
C ILE A 10 3.95 4.54 37.99
N LEU A 11 4.93 3.75 38.46
CA LEU A 11 5.51 2.67 37.66
C LEU A 11 4.45 1.62 37.29
N ILE A 12 3.59 1.21 38.22
CA ILE A 12 2.51 0.24 37.95
C ILE A 12 1.50 0.79 36.94
N ILE A 13 1.16 2.08 37.00
CA ILE A 13 0.28 2.72 36.01
C ILE A 13 0.98 2.81 34.65
N LEU A 14 2.28 3.11 34.60
CA LEU A 14 3.05 3.16 33.36
C LEU A 14 3.26 1.76 32.73
N PHE A 15 3.44 0.72 33.53
CA PHE A 15 3.56 -0.67 33.05
C PHE A 15 2.22 -1.27 32.61
N ASN A 16 1.11 -0.89 33.25
CA ASN A 16 -0.24 -1.31 32.83
C ASN A 16 -0.74 -0.55 31.59
N ASN A 17 -0.11 0.57 31.23
CA ASN A 17 -0.24 1.16 29.89
C ASN A 17 0.68 0.44 28.88
N SER A 18 0.78 -0.88 28.97
CA SER A 18 1.19 -1.68 27.83
C SER A 18 0.11 -1.45 26.77
N TYR A 19 0.40 -0.63 25.76
CA TYR A 19 -0.53 -0.38 24.66
C TYR A 19 -0.99 -1.73 24.10
N ALA A 20 -2.24 -2.11 24.39
CA ALA A 20 -2.82 -3.30 23.81
C ALA A 20 -2.83 -3.15 22.29
N GLN A 21 -2.23 -4.09 21.58
CA GLN A 21 -2.18 -4.09 20.13
C GLN A 21 -3.62 -4.20 19.60
N GLN A 22 -4.13 -3.13 18.97
CA GLN A 22 -5.45 -3.18 18.33
C GLN A 22 -5.35 -3.83 16.95
N TYR A 23 -6.15 -4.86 16.74
CA TYR A 23 -6.21 -5.65 15.50
C TYR A 23 -7.42 -5.29 14.66
N ILE A 24 -7.24 -5.38 13.34
CA ILE A 24 -8.33 -5.28 12.37
C ILE A 24 -8.66 -6.71 11.92
N SER A 25 -9.85 -7.20 12.32
CA SER A 25 -10.29 -8.55 11.97
C SER A 25 -10.97 -8.58 10.60
N LEU A 26 -10.49 -9.44 9.70
CA LEU A 26 -11.13 -9.70 8.41
C LEU A 26 -12.56 -10.21 8.58
N ASP A 27 -12.79 -11.10 9.55
CA ASP A 27 -14.13 -11.59 9.88
C ASP A 27 -15.07 -10.43 10.30
N SER A 28 -14.55 -9.45 11.05
CA SER A 28 -15.30 -8.24 11.41
C SER A 28 -15.55 -7.34 10.20
N LEU A 29 -14.62 -7.24 9.25
CA LEU A 29 -14.82 -6.46 8.03
C LEU A 29 -15.95 -7.06 7.18
N GLN A 30 -15.88 -8.37 6.91
CA GLN A 30 -16.89 -9.11 6.12
C GLN A 30 -18.30 -9.04 6.72
N ARG A 31 -18.42 -9.01 8.06
CA ARG A 31 -19.73 -8.86 8.73
C ARG A 31 -20.30 -7.44 8.63
N ASN A 32 -19.46 -6.42 8.53
CA ASN A 32 -19.87 -5.01 8.68
C ASN A 32 -19.93 -4.23 7.37
N TYR A 33 -19.26 -4.73 6.32
CA TYR A 33 -19.08 -4.04 5.05
C TYR A 33 -19.15 -5.01 3.87
N THR A 34 -19.33 -4.46 2.66
CA THR A 34 -19.09 -5.21 1.43
C THR A 34 -17.58 -5.31 1.20
N VAL A 35 -17.07 -6.54 1.20
CA VAL A 35 -15.66 -6.85 0.97
C VAL A 35 -15.51 -7.58 -0.36
N LYS A 36 -14.60 -7.11 -1.23
CA LYS A 36 -14.19 -7.82 -2.46
C LYS A 36 -12.76 -8.26 -2.32
N GLU A 37 -12.53 -9.55 -2.52
CA GLU A 37 -11.25 -10.20 -2.22
C GLU A 37 -10.58 -10.67 -3.50
N TYR A 38 -9.27 -10.45 -3.58
CA TYR A 38 -8.47 -10.87 -4.72
C TYR A 38 -7.12 -11.39 -4.25
N THR A 39 -6.53 -12.29 -5.03
CA THR A 39 -5.17 -12.77 -4.82
C THR A 39 -4.34 -12.47 -6.06
N LEU A 40 -3.17 -11.87 -5.85
CA LEU A 40 -2.23 -11.52 -6.90
C LEU A 40 -1.00 -12.45 -6.81
N SER A 41 -0.54 -12.96 -7.95
CA SER A 41 0.71 -13.72 -8.04
C SER A 41 1.88 -12.77 -8.31
N THR A 42 2.94 -12.87 -7.52
CA THR A 42 4.14 -12.01 -7.64
C THR A 42 5.16 -12.56 -8.64
N LYS A 43 4.93 -13.76 -9.17
CA LYS A 43 5.91 -14.53 -9.94
C LYS A 43 6.31 -13.84 -11.23
N GLU A 44 5.35 -13.37 -12.01
CA GLU A 44 5.64 -12.73 -13.30
C GLU A 44 6.31 -11.38 -13.12
N LEU A 45 5.75 -10.53 -12.25
CA LEU A 45 6.22 -9.16 -12.09
C LEU A 45 7.57 -9.10 -11.36
N TYR A 46 7.72 -9.83 -10.25
CA TYR A 46 8.89 -9.74 -9.37
C TYR A 46 9.82 -10.95 -9.43
N GLY A 47 9.44 -12.04 -10.10
CA GLY A 47 10.28 -13.26 -10.14
C GLY A 47 10.22 -14.10 -8.86
N VAL A 48 9.38 -13.74 -7.89
CA VAL A 48 9.22 -14.46 -6.62
C VAL A 48 7.87 -15.15 -6.61
N ASP A 49 7.84 -16.45 -6.32
CA ASP A 49 6.60 -17.24 -6.28
C ASP A 49 5.90 -17.09 -4.93
N LYS A 50 5.17 -15.99 -4.77
CA LYS A 50 4.39 -15.62 -3.58
C LYS A 50 3.06 -14.99 -4.01
N THR A 51 2.20 -14.77 -3.03
CA THR A 51 0.90 -14.15 -3.23
C THR A 51 0.73 -12.90 -2.38
N ILE A 52 -0.04 -11.95 -2.90
CA ILE A 52 -0.56 -10.79 -2.17
C ILE A 52 -2.08 -10.96 -2.09
N GLU A 53 -2.66 -10.76 -0.92
CA GLU A 53 -4.11 -10.81 -0.74
C GLU A 53 -4.65 -9.38 -0.60
N LEU A 54 -5.65 -9.04 -1.41
CA LEU A 54 -6.32 -7.75 -1.43
C LEU A 54 -7.73 -7.90 -0.84
N TYR A 55 -8.08 -6.99 0.07
CA TYR A 55 -9.43 -6.88 0.63
C TYR A 55 -9.92 -5.45 0.40
N ASN A 56 -10.79 -5.29 -0.58
CA ASN A 56 -11.43 -4.02 -0.94
C ASN A 56 -12.64 -3.80 -0.05
N VAL A 57 -12.59 -2.80 0.82
CA VAL A 57 -13.66 -2.51 1.79
C VAL A 57 -14.27 -1.16 1.48
N TYR A 58 -15.54 -1.16 1.09
CA TYR A 58 -16.30 0.07 0.88
C TYR A 58 -16.88 0.53 2.22
N VAL A 59 -16.23 1.53 2.82
CA VAL A 59 -16.60 2.06 4.14
C VAL A 59 -17.62 3.19 4.00
N LEU A 60 -17.56 3.92 2.88
CA LEU A 60 -18.57 4.86 2.39
C LEU A 60 -18.69 4.70 0.87
N PRO A 61 -19.78 5.16 0.23
CA PRO A 61 -19.97 5.02 -1.23
C PRO A 61 -18.78 5.53 -2.06
N HIS A 62 -18.12 6.59 -1.60
CA HIS A 62 -16.99 7.25 -2.28
C HIS A 62 -15.64 7.02 -1.59
N LYS A 63 -15.56 6.10 -0.61
CA LYS A 63 -14.31 5.81 0.11
C LYS A 63 -14.03 4.31 0.17
N LEU A 64 -13.00 3.91 -0.57
CA LEU A 64 -12.48 2.55 -0.61
C LEU A 64 -11.28 2.45 0.33
N VAL A 65 -11.26 1.45 1.19
CA VAL A 65 -10.09 1.08 1.98
C VAL A 65 -9.55 -0.23 1.45
N LEU A 66 -8.30 -0.22 1.00
CA LEU A 66 -7.59 -1.40 0.54
C LEU A 66 -6.75 -1.94 1.69
N PHE A 67 -7.15 -3.10 2.21
CA PHE A 67 -6.33 -3.86 3.13
C PHE A 67 -5.54 -4.88 2.32
N THR A 68 -4.21 -4.78 2.39
CA THR A 68 -3.28 -5.65 1.68
C THR A 68 -2.54 -6.51 2.68
N VAL A 69 -2.53 -7.81 2.47
CA VAL A 69 -1.61 -8.74 3.15
C VAL A 69 -0.45 -9.03 2.22
N LEU A 70 0.72 -8.53 2.60
CA LEU A 70 1.95 -8.65 1.83
C LEU A 70 2.65 -9.98 2.12
N PRO A 71 3.41 -10.52 1.15
CA PRO A 71 3.97 -11.84 1.29
C PRO A 71 5.08 -11.88 2.32
N ASN A 72 5.19 -13.00 3.02
CA ASN A 72 6.39 -13.25 3.80
C ASN A 72 7.55 -13.55 2.85
N LEU A 73 8.46 -12.58 2.66
CA LEU A 73 9.62 -12.75 1.78
C LEU A 73 10.63 -13.79 2.29
N GLN A 74 10.64 -14.09 3.60
CA GLN A 74 11.60 -15.01 4.22
C GLN A 74 11.01 -16.39 4.58
N GLY A 75 9.68 -16.52 4.60
CA GLY A 75 8.99 -17.74 4.98
C GLY A 75 7.90 -18.09 3.97
N ASN A 76 7.20 -19.20 4.19
CA ASN A 76 6.22 -19.68 3.22
C ASN A 76 4.83 -19.04 3.39
N ASP A 77 4.46 -18.74 4.64
CA ASP A 77 3.12 -18.27 4.96
C ASP A 77 3.07 -16.76 5.21
N ASN A 78 2.07 -16.12 4.61
CA ASN A 78 1.73 -14.71 4.83
C ASN A 78 1.03 -14.47 6.17
N TRP A 79 0.68 -15.55 6.87
CA TRP A 79 -0.09 -15.54 8.10
C TRP A 79 0.66 -16.28 9.20
N LYS A 80 0.83 -15.63 10.35
CA LYS A 80 1.44 -16.24 11.53
C LYS A 80 0.37 -16.47 12.59
N LYS A 81 0.31 -17.69 13.12
CA LYS A 81 -0.55 -18.02 14.25
C LYS A 81 -0.19 -17.16 15.46
N LEU A 82 -1.20 -16.60 16.13
CA LEU A 82 -1.03 -15.89 17.38
C LEU A 82 -1.02 -16.89 18.55
N ASP A 83 0.04 -16.82 19.36
CA ASP A 83 0.17 -17.64 20.57
C ASP A 83 -0.60 -17.05 21.76
N VAL A 84 -1.05 -15.80 21.64
CA VAL A 84 -1.85 -15.09 22.63
C VAL A 84 -3.34 -15.23 22.32
N GLN A 85 -4.17 -15.25 23.37
CA GLN A 85 -5.62 -15.13 23.19
C GLN A 85 -5.95 -13.69 22.76
N VAL A 86 -6.70 -13.57 21.67
CA VAL A 86 -7.25 -12.29 21.21
C VAL A 86 -8.65 -12.14 21.79
N SER A 87 -8.83 -11.13 22.62
CA SER A 87 -10.11 -10.74 23.21
C SER A 87 -10.92 -9.86 22.25
N LYS A 88 -12.17 -9.54 22.61
CA LYS A 88 -13.01 -8.66 21.76
C LYS A 88 -12.51 -7.21 21.80
N GLU A 89 -11.93 -6.82 22.93
CA GLU A 89 -11.42 -5.49 23.24
C GLU A 89 -10.14 -5.18 22.45
N ASP A 90 -9.40 -6.22 22.05
CA ASP A 90 -8.23 -6.12 21.18
C ASP A 90 -8.60 -5.87 19.71
N ILE A 91 -9.86 -6.04 19.32
CA ILE A 91 -10.31 -5.92 17.93
C ILE A 91 -11.04 -4.59 17.75
N TYR A 92 -10.68 -3.85 16.69
CA TYR A 92 -11.43 -2.66 16.28
C TYR A 92 -12.92 -2.97 16.12
N THR A 93 -13.75 -2.27 16.89
CA THR A 93 -15.19 -2.21 16.63
C THR A 93 -15.45 -1.44 15.33
N LYS A 94 -16.63 -1.61 14.72
CA LYS A 94 -17.04 -0.86 13.53
C LYS A 94 -16.81 0.65 13.69
N LYS A 95 -17.32 1.23 14.79
CA LYS A 95 -17.19 2.66 15.09
C LYS A 95 -15.73 3.11 15.30
N GLN A 96 -14.91 2.31 15.97
CA GLN A 96 -13.49 2.65 16.14
C GLN A 96 -12.76 2.62 14.79
N LEU A 97 -13.05 1.65 13.93
CA LEU A 97 -12.47 1.56 12.59
C LEU A 97 -12.90 2.74 11.72
N GLU A 98 -14.19 3.08 11.68
CA GLU A 98 -14.71 4.24 10.94
C GLU A 98 -14.04 5.55 11.40
N ASN A 99 -13.94 5.74 12.72
CA ASN A 99 -13.25 6.91 13.30
C ASN A 99 -11.76 6.95 12.92
N TRP A 100 -11.11 5.79 12.89
CA TRP A 100 -9.70 5.69 12.49
C TRP A 100 -9.52 6.03 11.00
N ILE A 101 -10.41 5.53 10.13
CA ILE A 101 -10.41 5.81 8.69
C ILE A 101 -10.72 7.28 8.41
N TYR A 102 -11.69 7.87 9.12
CA TYR A 102 -12.10 9.27 8.90
C TYR A 102 -10.96 10.26 9.18
N LYS A 103 -10.09 9.95 10.14
CA LYS A 103 -8.93 10.78 10.50
C LYS A 103 -7.74 10.63 9.55
N LYS A 104 -7.79 9.67 8.62
CA LYS A 104 -6.70 9.43 7.68
C LYS A 104 -6.94 10.10 6.34
N GLU A 105 -5.91 10.79 5.87
CA GLU A 105 -5.80 11.25 4.49
C GLU A 105 -5.23 10.11 3.62
N PRO A 106 -5.52 10.07 2.31
CA PRO A 106 -5.02 9.02 1.44
C PRO A 106 -3.49 8.84 1.41
N LYS A 107 -2.75 9.93 1.65
CA LYS A 107 -1.28 9.90 1.77
C LYS A 107 -0.79 9.18 3.03
N ASN A 108 -1.63 9.04 4.07
CA ASN A 108 -1.26 8.47 5.38
C ASN A 108 -1.42 6.94 5.40
N LYS A 109 -0.58 6.24 4.65
CA LYS A 109 -0.62 4.78 4.52
C LYS A 109 -0.26 4.08 5.83
N ASP A 110 -0.78 2.86 6.05
CA ASP A 110 -0.47 2.05 7.24
C ASP A 110 0.28 0.78 6.85
N PHE A 111 1.59 0.91 6.66
CA PHE A 111 2.44 -0.26 6.54
C PHE A 111 2.86 -0.76 7.92
N GLY A 112 2.81 -2.08 8.12
CA GLY A 112 3.19 -2.67 9.39
C GLY A 112 3.16 -4.19 9.38
N TYR A 113 3.19 -4.75 10.58
CA TYR A 113 3.25 -6.19 10.83
C TYR A 113 2.17 -6.57 11.83
N GLY A 114 1.52 -7.70 11.63
CA GLY A 114 0.59 -8.29 12.60
C GLY A 114 -0.72 -7.54 12.84
N LYS A 115 -1.04 -6.48 12.07
CA LYS A 115 -2.21 -5.63 12.35
C LYS A 115 -3.52 -6.21 11.84
N ILE A 116 -3.49 -6.90 10.71
CA ILE A 116 -4.66 -7.57 10.14
C ILE A 116 -4.71 -8.99 10.69
N ILE A 117 -5.87 -9.42 11.20
CA ILE A 117 -6.05 -10.77 11.72
C ILE A 117 -7.23 -11.49 11.06
N LYS A 118 -7.17 -12.81 11.05
CA LYS A 118 -8.30 -13.68 10.72
C LYS A 118 -8.45 -14.80 11.73
N LYS A 119 -9.68 -15.27 11.91
CA LYS A 119 -9.97 -16.42 12.77
C LYS A 119 -10.14 -17.68 11.91
N VAL A 120 -9.42 -18.74 12.28
CA VAL A 120 -9.60 -20.07 11.67
C VAL A 120 -9.83 -21.09 12.79
N GLY A 121 -11.07 -21.59 12.88
CA GLY A 121 -11.51 -22.41 14.00
C GLY A 121 -11.40 -21.67 15.33
N LYS A 122 -10.60 -22.20 16.27
CA LYS A 122 -10.36 -21.59 17.59
C LYS A 122 -9.14 -20.68 17.65
N TYR A 123 -8.38 -20.54 16.56
CA TYR A 123 -7.11 -19.82 16.54
C TYR A 123 -7.21 -18.53 15.74
N TYR A 124 -6.43 -17.53 16.14
CA TYR A 124 -6.22 -16.31 15.37
C TYR A 124 -4.87 -16.36 14.65
N TYR A 125 -4.84 -15.77 13.47
CA TYR A 125 -3.65 -15.61 12.65
C TYR A 125 -3.52 -14.14 12.30
N ALA A 126 -2.31 -13.60 12.41
CA ALA A 126 -1.99 -12.23 12.06
C ALA A 126 -1.16 -12.18 10.77
N SER A 127 -1.38 -11.15 9.96
CA SER A 127 -0.60 -10.89 8.76
C SER A 127 0.87 -10.72 9.10
N VAL A 128 1.77 -11.39 8.38
CA VAL A 128 3.21 -11.18 8.58
C VAL A 128 3.56 -9.74 8.26
N ALA A 129 3.20 -9.25 7.07
CA ALA A 129 3.28 -7.86 6.70
C ALA A 129 1.93 -7.40 6.12
N ASN A 130 1.59 -6.14 6.34
CA ASN A 130 0.36 -5.55 5.85
C ASN A 130 0.56 -4.12 5.37
N LEU A 131 -0.31 -3.70 4.47
CA LEU A 131 -0.44 -2.31 4.05
C LEU A 131 -1.92 -1.95 4.01
N ILE A 132 -2.29 -0.80 4.58
CA ILE A 132 -3.65 -0.28 4.54
C ILE A 132 -3.64 1.09 3.85
N GLU A 133 -4.40 1.21 2.77
CA GLU A 133 -4.49 2.41 1.94
C GLU A 133 -5.94 2.86 1.81
N ILE A 134 -6.14 4.17 1.68
CA ILE A 134 -7.46 4.78 1.52
C ILE A 134 -7.49 5.47 0.17
N PHE A 135 -8.55 5.23 -0.57
CA PHE A 135 -8.83 5.86 -1.85
C PHE A 135 -10.17 6.57 -1.81
N ASN A 136 -10.21 7.78 -2.37
CA ASN A 136 -11.46 8.44 -2.70
C ASN A 136 -11.86 8.03 -4.13
N ILE A 137 -13.15 7.78 -4.36
CA ILE A 137 -13.68 7.46 -5.68
C ILE A 137 -14.51 8.65 -6.14
N GLU A 138 -13.97 9.39 -7.09
CA GLU A 138 -14.52 10.66 -7.57
C GLU A 138 -14.50 10.70 -9.10
N ASN A 139 -15.39 11.47 -9.70
CA ASN A 139 -15.49 11.59 -11.17
C ASN A 139 -15.42 13.06 -11.56
N PHE A 140 -14.32 13.72 -11.20
CA PHE A 140 -14.15 15.14 -11.50
C PHE A 140 -13.86 15.34 -12.99
N PRO A 141 -14.69 16.12 -13.72
CA PRO A 141 -14.36 16.50 -15.09
C PRO A 141 -13.27 17.58 -15.11
N TYR A 142 -12.50 17.63 -16.20
CA TYR A 142 -11.60 18.76 -16.47
C TYR A 142 -12.37 20.10 -16.45
N PRO A 143 -11.83 21.20 -15.89
CA PRO A 143 -10.46 21.42 -15.43
C PRO A 143 -10.17 21.07 -13.96
N LEU A 144 -11.08 20.38 -13.27
CA LEU A 144 -10.80 19.91 -11.91
C LEU A 144 -9.73 18.81 -11.94
N ILE A 145 -8.79 18.89 -11.00
CA ILE A 145 -7.66 17.96 -10.88
C ILE A 145 -7.83 17.19 -9.58
N SER A 146 -7.70 15.87 -9.64
CA SER A 146 -7.85 15.04 -8.46
C SER A 146 -6.67 15.16 -7.51
N SER A 147 -6.93 15.07 -6.21
CA SER A 147 -5.88 15.03 -5.19
C SER A 147 -5.27 13.62 -5.06
N TYR A 148 -4.16 13.51 -4.33
CA TYR A 148 -3.51 12.23 -4.05
C TYR A 148 -4.48 11.21 -3.47
N GLY A 149 -4.41 9.96 -3.94
CA GLY A 149 -5.26 8.85 -3.51
C GLY A 149 -6.68 8.92 -4.05
N THR A 150 -6.91 9.62 -5.16
CA THR A 150 -8.22 9.68 -5.81
C THR A 150 -8.22 8.80 -7.05
N ILE A 151 -9.20 7.91 -7.14
CA ILE A 151 -9.54 7.14 -8.32
C ILE A 151 -10.54 7.97 -9.11
N ASN A 152 -10.08 8.58 -10.20
CA ASN A 152 -10.92 9.37 -11.10
C ASN A 152 -10.79 8.88 -12.54
N ILE A 153 -11.84 8.22 -13.02
CA ILE A 153 -11.87 7.62 -14.36
C ILE A 153 -12.21 8.63 -15.47
N MET A 154 -12.60 9.85 -15.12
CA MET A 154 -12.86 10.95 -16.06
C MET A 154 -11.60 11.78 -16.39
N GLU A 155 -10.46 11.51 -15.73
CA GLU A 155 -9.24 12.26 -16.00
C GLU A 155 -8.65 11.96 -17.37
N LYS A 156 -7.88 12.93 -17.89
CA LYS A 156 -7.06 12.71 -19.07
C LYS A 156 -6.02 11.64 -18.75
N LYS A 157 -5.95 10.65 -19.63
CA LYS A 157 -4.95 9.58 -19.57
C LYS A 157 -3.54 10.15 -19.76
N VAL A 158 -2.62 9.77 -18.88
CA VAL A 158 -1.20 10.11 -18.97
C VAL A 158 -0.42 8.86 -18.59
N SER A 159 0.52 8.45 -19.43
CA SER A 159 1.42 7.34 -19.13
C SER A 159 2.68 7.81 -18.40
N ILE A 160 3.36 6.88 -17.71
CA ILE A 160 4.66 7.12 -17.08
C ILE A 160 5.69 7.58 -18.12
N LYS A 161 5.69 6.98 -19.32
CA LYS A 161 6.60 7.38 -20.42
C LYS A 161 6.38 8.82 -20.85
N GLU A 162 5.12 9.24 -21.03
CA GLU A 162 4.80 10.62 -21.38
C GLU A 162 5.23 11.60 -20.28
N MET A 163 4.96 11.26 -19.01
CA MET A 163 5.39 12.08 -17.88
C MET A 163 6.92 12.18 -17.82
N ALA A 164 7.64 11.07 -17.96
CA ALA A 164 9.10 11.05 -17.92
C ALA A 164 9.72 11.89 -19.05
N MET A 165 9.14 11.85 -20.27
CA MET A 165 9.57 12.71 -21.38
C MET A 165 9.32 14.19 -21.09
N LEU A 166 8.12 14.53 -20.61
CA LEU A 166 7.78 15.90 -20.23
C LEU A 166 8.73 16.40 -19.13
N TYR A 167 8.92 15.61 -18.08
CA TYR A 167 9.80 15.94 -16.97
C TYR A 167 11.23 16.19 -17.43
N ARG A 168 11.77 15.30 -18.28
CA ARG A 168 13.10 15.47 -18.88
C ARG A 168 13.22 16.80 -19.62
N ASP A 169 12.24 17.11 -20.45
CA ASP A 169 12.26 18.28 -21.32
C ASP A 169 12.05 19.59 -20.54
N THR A 170 11.28 19.56 -19.45
CA THR A 170 11.03 20.71 -18.58
C THR A 170 12.16 20.96 -17.58
N TYR A 171 12.69 19.91 -16.96
CA TYR A 171 13.58 19.97 -15.80
C TYR A 171 14.98 19.43 -16.09
N THR A 172 15.11 18.15 -16.46
CA THR A 172 16.41 17.46 -16.54
C THR A 172 17.36 18.10 -17.56
N LYS A 173 16.85 18.55 -18.71
CA LYS A 173 17.67 19.27 -19.71
C LYS A 173 18.25 20.59 -19.20
N LYS A 174 17.57 21.25 -18.26
CA LYS A 174 18.03 22.52 -17.67
C LYS A 174 18.94 22.29 -16.47
N ASN A 175 18.71 21.21 -15.73
CA ASN A 175 19.54 20.80 -14.60
C ASN A 175 19.59 19.28 -14.54
N SER A 176 20.75 18.70 -14.84
CA SER A 176 20.95 17.25 -14.89
C SER A 176 20.78 16.55 -13.54
N LYS A 177 20.76 17.29 -12.43
CA LYS A 177 20.44 16.75 -11.09
C LYS A 177 18.95 16.52 -10.89
N LEU A 178 18.09 17.16 -11.68
CA LEU A 178 16.65 16.95 -11.63
C LEU A 178 16.30 15.72 -12.47
N ILE A 179 16.53 14.55 -11.89
CA ILE A 179 16.18 13.25 -12.48
C ILE A 179 14.69 12.98 -12.24
N PHE A 180 14.07 12.17 -13.10
CA PHE A 180 12.67 11.79 -12.97
C PHE A 180 12.42 11.05 -11.64
N PRO A 181 11.51 11.51 -10.76
CA PRO A 181 11.41 11.01 -9.39
C PRO A 181 11.17 9.51 -9.23
N MET A 182 10.53 8.87 -10.21
CA MET A 182 10.23 7.44 -10.15
C MET A 182 11.38 6.54 -10.67
N ASP A 183 12.48 7.11 -11.17
CA ASP A 183 13.62 6.32 -11.64
C ASP A 183 14.34 5.67 -10.45
N VAL A 184 14.05 4.38 -10.24
CA VAL A 184 14.57 3.59 -9.11
C VAL A 184 16.07 3.32 -9.17
N ARG A 185 16.71 3.59 -10.33
CA ARG A 185 18.16 3.44 -10.52
C ARG A 185 18.94 4.67 -10.04
N GLU A 186 18.23 5.74 -9.69
CA GLU A 186 18.79 6.93 -9.07
C GLU A 186 19.15 6.61 -7.61
N THR A 187 20.39 6.84 -7.23
CA THR A 187 20.95 6.36 -5.94
C THR A 187 20.98 7.42 -4.84
N ASP A 188 20.86 8.70 -5.20
CA ASP A 188 20.96 9.77 -4.22
C ASP A 188 19.65 9.87 -3.41
N HIS A 189 18.51 9.46 -3.97
CA HIS A 189 17.18 9.45 -3.36
C HIS A 189 16.79 10.82 -2.77
N ILE A 190 17.36 11.89 -3.32
CA ILE A 190 17.19 13.26 -2.83
C ILE A 190 15.93 13.88 -3.43
N HIS A 191 15.05 14.37 -2.56
CA HIS A 191 13.90 15.16 -2.98
C HIS A 191 14.33 16.53 -3.53
N TYR A 192 14.36 16.67 -4.85
CA TYR A 192 14.69 17.93 -5.50
C TYR A 192 13.43 18.76 -5.84
N GLY A 193 13.28 19.92 -5.18
CA GLY A 193 12.27 20.93 -5.50
C GLY A 193 10.90 20.75 -4.81
N ASP A 194 10.03 21.75 -4.92
CA ASP A 194 8.65 21.72 -4.44
C ASP A 194 7.72 21.24 -5.56
N MET A 195 7.47 19.92 -5.59
CA MET A 195 6.65 19.24 -6.60
C MET A 195 5.36 18.66 -6.00
N ASN A 196 4.95 19.15 -4.84
CA ASN A 196 3.83 18.58 -4.06
C ASN A 196 2.51 18.52 -4.85
N TYR A 197 2.30 19.41 -5.82
CA TYR A 197 1.10 19.45 -6.67
C TYR A 197 1.09 18.38 -7.77
N LEU A 198 2.23 17.75 -8.07
CA LEU A 198 2.32 16.69 -9.06
C LEU A 198 2.04 15.31 -8.45
N PHE A 199 2.23 15.15 -7.15
CA PHE A 199 2.08 13.86 -6.47
C PHE A 199 0.61 13.47 -6.36
N ARG A 200 0.19 12.52 -7.20
CA ARG A 200 -1.17 11.96 -7.25
C ARG A 200 -1.21 10.69 -8.09
N ASN A 201 -2.39 10.07 -8.12
CA ASN A 201 -2.66 8.97 -9.04
C ASN A 201 -3.09 9.53 -10.39
N TYR A 202 -2.51 9.02 -11.46
CA TYR A 202 -2.85 9.33 -12.84
C TYR A 202 -3.49 8.11 -13.48
N LEU A 203 -4.62 8.30 -14.16
CA LEU A 203 -5.16 7.29 -15.07
C LEU A 203 -4.20 7.15 -16.25
N SER A 204 -3.73 5.95 -16.59
CA SER A 204 -2.90 5.72 -17.78
C SER A 204 -3.61 4.96 -18.89
N LYS A 205 -4.41 3.95 -18.54
CA LYS A 205 -5.05 3.07 -19.53
C LYS A 205 -6.49 2.77 -19.16
N GLU A 206 -7.28 2.52 -20.19
CA GLU A 206 -8.62 1.97 -20.11
C GLU A 206 -8.72 0.84 -21.13
N TYR A 207 -9.20 -0.31 -20.69
CA TYR A 207 -9.34 -1.51 -21.52
C TYR A 207 -10.43 -2.41 -20.95
N LYS A 208 -10.66 -3.58 -21.57
CA LYS A 208 -11.63 -4.57 -21.10
C LYS A 208 -10.96 -5.87 -20.68
N ILE A 209 -11.50 -6.48 -19.63
CA ILE A 209 -11.27 -7.89 -19.28
C ILE A 209 -12.65 -8.54 -19.15
N GLY A 210 -12.96 -9.45 -20.08
CA GLY A 210 -14.34 -9.93 -20.27
C GLY A 210 -15.29 -8.77 -20.54
N GLU A 211 -16.39 -8.71 -19.81
CA GLU A 211 -17.38 -7.62 -19.88
C GLU A 211 -17.02 -6.39 -19.02
N ASN A 212 -15.94 -6.46 -18.24
CA ASN A 212 -15.60 -5.40 -17.29
C ASN A 212 -14.80 -4.29 -17.97
N ASN A 213 -15.18 -3.03 -17.72
CA ASN A 213 -14.34 -1.88 -18.01
C ASN A 213 -13.27 -1.77 -16.91
N VAL A 214 -12.02 -1.69 -17.33
CA VAL A 214 -10.85 -1.76 -16.48
C VAL A 214 -10.03 -0.48 -16.64
N TYR A 215 -9.68 0.14 -15.52
CA TYR A 215 -8.95 1.41 -15.47
C TYR A 215 -7.65 1.21 -14.72
N GLN A 216 -6.54 1.49 -15.39
CA GLN A 216 -5.22 1.37 -14.78
C GLN A 216 -4.68 2.75 -14.40
N PHE A 217 -4.18 2.83 -13.18
CA PHE A 217 -3.61 4.01 -12.58
C PHE A 217 -2.15 3.79 -12.20
N TRP A 218 -1.40 4.88 -12.07
CA TRP A 218 -0.08 4.91 -11.48
C TRP A 218 0.09 6.12 -10.57
N THR A 219 0.92 5.98 -9.56
CA THR A 219 1.17 7.02 -8.55
C THR A 219 2.46 7.74 -8.91
N PHE A 220 2.38 9.05 -9.17
CA PHE A 220 3.58 9.87 -9.28
C PHE A 220 4.07 10.22 -7.88
N ASP A 221 5.14 9.56 -7.47
CA ASP A 221 5.83 9.76 -6.20
C ASP A 221 7.29 9.36 -6.40
N GLY A 222 8.19 9.77 -5.53
CA GLY A 222 9.62 9.47 -5.68
C GLY A 222 10.15 8.39 -4.74
N TRP A 223 11.42 8.05 -4.94
CA TRP A 223 12.16 7.10 -4.11
C TRP A 223 12.94 7.85 -3.02
N TRP A 224 12.25 8.44 -2.04
CA TRP A 224 12.82 9.39 -1.07
C TRP A 224 13.36 8.79 0.24
N VAL A 225 13.47 7.46 0.31
CA VAL A 225 13.86 6.74 1.53
C VAL A 225 15.23 6.12 1.32
N MET A 226 16.22 6.58 2.07
CA MET A 226 17.57 6.02 2.08
C MET A 226 17.62 4.66 2.78
N ASP A 227 16.90 4.54 3.90
CA ASP A 227 16.94 3.38 4.78
C ASP A 227 15.55 2.78 4.98
N GLY A 228 15.34 1.58 4.42
CA GLY A 228 14.17 0.75 4.68
C GLY A 228 13.12 0.78 3.58
N TYR A 229 11.91 0.31 3.92
CA TYR A 229 10.82 0.25 2.95
C TYR A 229 10.32 1.66 2.66
N ASN A 230 10.21 2.02 1.38
CA ASN A 230 9.53 3.25 0.96
C ASN A 230 8.01 3.07 0.95
N SER A 231 7.44 2.72 2.10
CA SER A 231 6.04 2.34 2.25
C SER A 231 5.05 3.47 1.97
N GLU A 232 5.51 4.72 1.99
CA GLU A 232 4.72 5.89 1.60
C GLU A 232 4.31 5.84 0.12
N ARG A 233 5.01 5.06 -0.72
CA ARG A 233 4.61 4.79 -2.12
C ARG A 233 3.41 3.85 -2.21
N GLY A 234 3.28 2.90 -1.29
CA GLY A 234 2.16 1.96 -1.24
C GLY A 234 1.98 1.15 -2.52
N ILE A 235 0.74 1.06 -3.02
CA ILE A 235 0.47 0.49 -4.34
C ILE A 235 0.88 1.50 -5.44
N ASP A 236 1.98 1.19 -6.13
CA ASP A 236 2.61 2.10 -7.10
C ASP A 236 1.78 2.27 -8.37
N ARG A 237 1.24 1.16 -8.87
CA ARG A 237 0.37 1.08 -10.04
C ARG A 237 -0.73 0.11 -9.69
N PHE A 238 -1.96 0.43 -10.08
CA PHE A 238 -3.11 -0.38 -9.70
C PHE A 238 -4.18 -0.41 -10.78
N VAL A 239 -5.00 -1.44 -10.70
CA VAL A 239 -6.09 -1.67 -11.65
C VAL A 239 -7.40 -1.64 -10.88
N TYR A 240 -8.26 -0.71 -11.27
CA TYR A 240 -9.57 -0.49 -10.68
C TYR A 240 -10.65 -0.93 -11.67
N VAL A 241 -11.65 -1.63 -11.13
CA VAL A 241 -12.89 -1.98 -11.82
C VAL A 241 -14.05 -1.45 -10.99
N PRO A 242 -14.95 -0.63 -11.56
CA PRO A 242 -16.15 -0.15 -10.85
C PRO A 242 -16.90 -1.30 -10.18
N GLU A 243 -17.38 -1.08 -8.96
CA GLU A 243 -18.10 -2.05 -8.11
C GLU A 243 -17.30 -3.28 -7.63
N LYS A 244 -16.18 -3.58 -8.29
CA LYS A 244 -15.26 -4.67 -7.94
C LYS A 244 -14.08 -4.20 -7.09
N GLY A 245 -13.69 -2.94 -7.20
CA GLY A 245 -12.59 -2.33 -6.45
C GLY A 245 -11.25 -2.42 -7.17
N ILE A 246 -10.16 -2.40 -6.41
CA ILE A 246 -8.81 -2.63 -6.91
C ILE A 246 -8.58 -4.14 -7.04
N VAL A 247 -8.33 -4.58 -8.27
CA VAL A 247 -8.26 -6.00 -8.66
C VAL A 247 -6.86 -6.40 -9.16
N GLY A 248 -5.92 -5.47 -9.13
CA GLY A 248 -4.55 -5.65 -9.57
C GLY A 248 -3.65 -4.53 -9.10
N GLY A 249 -2.35 -4.79 -9.04
CA GLY A 249 -1.39 -3.80 -8.59
C GLY A 249 0.07 -4.20 -8.64
N SER A 250 0.91 -3.27 -8.24
CA SER A 250 2.34 -3.43 -8.00
C SER A 250 2.72 -2.78 -6.66
N TYR A 251 3.57 -3.44 -5.89
CA TYR A 251 4.05 -3.00 -4.58
C TYR A 251 5.57 -2.92 -4.63
N ASP A 252 6.09 -2.06 -5.49
CA ASP A 252 7.51 -2.05 -5.84
C ASP A 252 8.37 -1.79 -4.62
N PHE A 253 7.93 -0.89 -3.73
CA PHE A 253 8.65 -0.60 -2.49
C PHE A 253 8.94 -1.85 -1.65
N TYR A 254 8.07 -2.86 -1.71
CA TYR A 254 8.19 -4.08 -0.91
C TYR A 254 9.17 -5.09 -1.50
N PHE A 255 9.38 -5.07 -2.83
CA PHE A 255 10.27 -5.98 -3.54
C PHE A 255 11.59 -5.34 -3.97
N ALA A 256 11.64 -4.01 -4.07
CA ALA A 256 12.83 -3.24 -4.39
C ALA A 256 13.81 -3.18 -3.21
N PHE A 257 13.31 -3.33 -1.97
CA PHE A 257 14.11 -3.13 -0.77
C PHE A 257 13.78 -4.17 0.29
N CYS A 258 14.79 -4.71 1.00
CA CYS A 258 14.56 -5.54 2.19
C CYS A 258 15.38 -4.98 3.39
N PRO A 259 14.75 -4.28 4.35
CA PRO A 259 15.43 -3.46 5.36
C PRO A 259 16.37 -4.20 6.32
N LYS A 260 16.29 -5.53 6.43
CA LYS A 260 17.05 -6.28 7.46
C LYS A 260 18.40 -6.83 6.99
N GLN A 261 18.71 -6.80 5.70
CA GLN A 261 19.90 -7.46 5.16
C GLN A 261 20.89 -6.56 4.42
N MET A 262 20.56 -5.28 4.19
CA MET A 262 21.50 -4.35 3.57
C MET A 262 22.71 -4.02 4.46
N LEU A 263 22.63 -4.25 5.78
CA LEU A 263 23.81 -4.17 6.66
C LEU A 263 24.72 -5.40 6.60
N ASN A 264 24.27 -6.53 6.04
CA ASN A 264 24.99 -7.82 6.12
C ASN A 264 25.17 -8.56 4.79
N ASN A 265 24.78 -7.99 3.63
CA ASN A 265 24.96 -8.57 2.29
C ASN A 265 24.48 -10.03 2.10
N LYS A 266 23.54 -10.51 2.93
CA LYS A 266 23.16 -11.93 2.97
C LYS A 266 21.92 -12.29 2.14
N ILE A 267 21.13 -11.33 1.67
CA ILE A 267 19.94 -11.60 0.86
C ILE A 267 19.95 -10.71 -0.38
N HIS A 268 19.77 -11.36 -1.53
CA HIS A 268 19.64 -10.71 -2.82
C HIS A 268 18.28 -10.03 -2.90
N LEU A 269 18.22 -8.85 -3.52
CA LEU A 269 16.95 -8.20 -3.82
C LEU A 269 16.05 -9.16 -4.63
N PRO A 270 14.75 -9.20 -4.35
CA PRO A 270 13.77 -9.96 -5.14
C PRO A 270 13.86 -9.68 -6.65
N ILE A 271 14.16 -8.44 -7.03
CA ILE A 271 14.20 -7.97 -8.42
C ILE A 271 15.37 -6.99 -8.62
N PRO A 272 16.15 -7.11 -9.72
CA PRO A 272 17.17 -6.11 -10.08
C PRO A 272 16.55 -4.78 -10.53
N ASP A 273 17.23 -3.66 -10.27
CA ASP A 273 16.74 -2.30 -10.55
C ASP A 273 16.37 -2.07 -12.02
N ASP A 274 17.16 -2.57 -12.97
CA ASP A 274 16.84 -2.42 -14.41
C ASP A 274 15.54 -3.13 -14.79
N LYS A 275 15.30 -4.32 -14.22
CA LYS A 275 14.04 -5.06 -14.46
C LYS A 275 12.88 -4.37 -13.78
N LEU A 276 13.08 -3.85 -12.56
CA LEU A 276 12.07 -3.08 -11.86
C LEU A 276 11.73 -1.80 -12.62
N TRP A 277 12.73 -1.11 -13.14
CA TRP A 277 12.56 0.09 -13.96
C TRP A 277 11.83 -0.21 -15.27
N ASP A 278 12.14 -1.31 -15.96
CA ASP A 278 11.38 -1.75 -17.13
C ASP A 278 9.91 -2.02 -16.78
N ASN A 279 9.63 -2.65 -15.63
CA ASN A 279 8.27 -2.87 -15.16
C ASN A 279 7.55 -1.54 -14.89
N ILE A 280 8.21 -0.57 -14.25
CA ILE A 280 7.68 0.77 -13.99
C ILE A 280 7.36 1.48 -15.31
N MET A 281 8.33 1.58 -16.23
CA MET A 281 8.17 2.32 -17.49
C MET A 281 7.14 1.71 -18.43
N ASN A 282 6.94 0.40 -18.40
CA ASN A 282 5.89 -0.27 -19.17
C ASN A 282 4.56 -0.40 -18.41
N GLU A 283 4.50 0.15 -17.19
CA GLU A 283 3.35 0.11 -16.31
C GLU A 283 2.82 -1.32 -16.09
N LYS A 284 3.73 -2.27 -15.86
CA LYS A 284 3.33 -3.66 -15.57
C LYS A 284 2.75 -3.75 -14.16
N VAL A 285 1.73 -4.58 -14.02
CA VAL A 285 0.96 -4.81 -12.80
C VAL A 285 0.60 -6.29 -12.71
N MET A 286 0.45 -6.80 -11.50
CA MET A 286 -0.20 -8.09 -11.26
C MET A 286 -1.71 -7.89 -11.39
N ILE A 287 -2.41 -8.89 -11.95
CA ILE A 287 -3.86 -8.90 -12.08
C ILE A 287 -4.39 -10.15 -11.39
N ALA A 288 -5.51 -10.03 -10.67
CA ALA A 288 -6.13 -11.17 -10.01
C ALA A 288 -6.63 -12.22 -11.01
N GLU A 289 -6.43 -13.49 -10.68
CA GLU A 289 -7.03 -14.60 -11.44
C GLU A 289 -8.56 -14.54 -11.36
N GLY A 290 -9.26 -14.88 -12.44
CA GLY A 290 -10.73 -14.95 -12.44
C GLY A 290 -11.49 -13.64 -12.69
N LEU A 291 -10.83 -12.61 -13.23
CA LEU A 291 -11.50 -11.38 -13.70
C LEU A 291 -12.24 -11.53 -15.04
N ASN A 292 -12.16 -12.71 -15.67
CA ASN A 292 -12.77 -13.05 -16.95
C ASN A 292 -14.28 -13.27 -16.84
#